data_AF-A0A239ZJN1-F1
#
_entry.id   AF-A0A239ZJN1-F1
#
_cell.length_a   1.000
_cell.length_b   1.000
_cell.length_c   1.000
_cell.angle_alpha   90.00
_cell.angle_beta   90.00
_cell.angle_gamma   90.00
#
_symmetry.space_group_name_H-M   'P 1'
#
loop_
_entity.id
_entity.type
_entity.pdbx_description
1 polymer ?
#
loop_
_entity_poly.entity_id
_entity_poly.type
_entity_poly.pdbx_seq_one_letter_code
_entity_poly.pdbx_strand_id
1 'polypeptide(L)'
;MKNNQSILNVLFILVTVITIISRSFEVGSIYRIILLAISIIISIPYFYILVKNKMYKNNLLNLFVAILVFFQIINIIYYTYVLKIQ
;
A
#
# COMPACT_ATOMS: atom_id res chain seq x y z
N MET A 1 21.23 3.60 -7.26
CA MET A 1 19.93 3.07 -7.74
C MET A 1 19.54 1.73 -7.10
N LYS A 2 20.43 0.72 -7.02
CA LYS A 2 20.09 -0.60 -6.42
C LYS A 2 19.46 -0.51 -5.03
N ASN A 3 19.99 0.32 -4.13
CA ASN A 3 19.47 0.42 -2.76
C ASN A 3 18.02 0.96 -2.71
N ASN A 4 17.72 2.02 -3.46
CA ASN A 4 16.37 2.61 -3.48
C ASN A 4 15.33 1.66 -4.11
N GLN A 5 15.72 0.88 -5.13
CA GLN A 5 14.83 -0.10 -5.74
C GLN A 5 14.54 -1.25 -4.76
N SER A 6 15.55 -1.76 -4.06
CA SER A 6 15.35 -2.80 -3.04
C SER A 6 14.42 -2.31 -1.92
N ILE A 7 14.59 -1.07 -1.45
CA ILE A 7 13.71 -0.47 -0.43
C ILE A 7 12.27 -0.34 -0.95
N LEU A 8 12.07 0.15 -2.18
CA LEU A 8 10.73 0.23 -2.78
C LEU A 8 10.06 -1.14 -2.88
N ASN A 9 10.81 -2.17 -3.28
CA ASN A 9 10.30 -3.52 -3.38
C ASN A 9 9.88 -4.07 -2.00
N VAL A 10 10.68 -3.84 -0.96
CA VAL A 10 10.34 -4.25 0.42
C VAL A 10 9.08 -3.53 0.90
N LEU A 11 9.00 -2.21 0.72
CA LEU A 11 7.83 -1.43 1.10
C LEU A 11 6.56 -1.91 0.37
N PHE A 12 6.67 -2.22 -0.93
CA PHE A 12 5.57 -2.78 -1.70
C PHE A 12 5.10 -4.14 -1.18
N ILE A 13 6.05 -5.04 -0.89
CA ILE A 13 5.75 -6.37 -0.33
C ILE A 13 5.05 -6.20 1.03
N LEU A 14 5.53 -5.31 1.89
CA LEU A 14 4.91 -5.03 3.19
C LEU A 14 3.47 -4.55 3.05
N VAL A 15 3.19 -3.55 2.20
CA VAL A 15 1.81 -3.07 1.98
C VAL A 15 0.93 -4.19 1.44
N THR A 16 1.45 -5.02 0.53
CA THR A 16 0.71 -6.14 -0.06
C THR A 16 0.35 -7.18 1.00
N VAL A 17 1.30 -7.59 1.84
CA VAL A 17 1.07 -8.57 2.91
C VAL A 17 0.06 -8.03 3.92
N ILE A 18 0.18 -6.76 4.34
CA ILE A 18 -0.79 -6.13 5.24
C ILE A 18 -2.18 -6.10 4.61
N THR A 19 -2.27 -5.81 3.31
CA THR A 19 -3.55 -5.80 2.59
C THR A 19 -4.21 -7.19 2.58
N ILE A 20 -3.43 -8.25 2.34
CA ILE A 20 -3.94 -9.63 2.36
C ILE A 20 -4.42 -9.99 3.77
N ILE A 21 -3.62 -9.71 4.80
CA ILE A 21 -3.96 -9.99 6.20
C ILE A 21 -5.21 -9.20 6.61
N SER A 22 -5.32 -7.93 6.21
CA SER A 22 -6.47 -7.06 6.48
C SER A 22 -7.77 -7.64 5.93
N ARG A 23 -7.74 -8.30 4.76
CA ARG A 23 -8.92 -8.96 4.19
C ARG A 23 -9.43 -10.14 5.02
N SER A 24 -8.57 -10.80 5.79
CA SER A 24 -8.96 -11.93 6.65
C SER A 24 -9.79 -11.53 7.88
N PHE A 25 -9.81 -10.24 8.24
CA PHE A 25 -10.62 -9.73 9.34
C PHE A 25 -12.00 -9.26 8.88
N GLU A 26 -12.96 -9.19 9.80
CA GLU A 26 -14.32 -8.70 9.54
C GLU A 26 -14.33 -7.22 9.15
N VAL A 27 -15.34 -6.83 8.37
CA VAL A 27 -15.58 -5.43 7.98
C VAL A 27 -15.88 -4.60 9.24
N GLY A 28 -15.22 -3.46 9.38
CA GLY A 28 -15.42 -2.55 10.52
C GLY A 28 -14.71 -2.96 11.80
N SER A 29 -13.97 -4.08 11.80
CA SER A 29 -13.14 -4.48 12.94
C SER A 29 -12.04 -3.46 13.25
N ILE A 30 -11.75 -3.27 14.54
CA ILE A 30 -10.65 -2.41 15.01
C ILE A 30 -9.30 -2.83 14.39
N TYR A 31 -9.08 -4.13 14.20
CA TYR A 31 -7.86 -4.65 13.58
C TYR A 31 -7.67 -4.16 12.14
N ARG A 32 -8.75 -4.06 11.35
CA ARG A 32 -8.68 -3.48 9.99
C ARG A 32 -8.28 -2.01 10.02
N ILE A 33 -8.83 -1.23 10.95
CA ILE A 33 -8.50 0.20 11.10
C ILE A 33 -7.02 0.37 11.47
N ILE A 34 -6.50 -0.46 12.37
CA ILE A 34 -5.08 -0.46 12.74
C ILE A 34 -4.21 -0.81 11.51
N LEU A 35 -4.55 -1.87 10.78
CA LEU A 35 -3.80 -2.28 9.58
C LEU A 35 -3.88 -1.24 8.45
N LEU A 36 -5.00 -0.51 8.33
CA LEU A 36 -5.12 0.63 7.43
C LEU A 36 -4.14 1.74 7.80
N ALA A 37 -4.09 2.12 9.07
CA ALA A 37 -3.17 3.16 9.54
C ALA A 37 -1.70 2.78 9.25
N ILE A 38 -1.32 1.52 9.53
CA ILE A 38 0.02 1.01 9.21
C ILE A 38 0.29 1.05 7.71
N SER A 39 -0.68 0.64 6.88
CA SER A 39 -0.54 0.69 5.41
C SER A 39 -0.29 2.09 4.89
N ILE A 40 -0.99 3.10 5.43
CA ILE A 40 -0.79 4.51 5.08
C ILE A 40 0.61 4.97 5.49
N ILE A 41 1.05 4.66 6.71
CA ILE A 41 2.38 5.03 7.23
C ILE A 41 3.49 4.46 6.35
N ILE A 42 3.36 3.21 5.86
CA ILE A 42 4.36 2.56 4.98
C ILE A 42 4.29 3.12 3.56
N SER A 43 3.11 3.53 3.10
CA SER A 43 2.93 4.06 1.74
C SER A 43 3.55 5.46 1.57
N ILE A 44 3.60 6.27 2.61
CA ILE A 44 4.25 7.59 2.58
C ILE A 44 5.74 7.52 2.16
N PRO A 45 6.62 6.75 2.84
CA PRO A 45 8.02 6.64 2.42
C PRO A 45 8.16 5.98 1.05
N TYR A 46 7.25 5.07 0.66
CA TYR A 46 7.22 4.50 -0.69
C TYR A 46 7.06 5.59 -1.75
N PHE A 47 6.00 6.40 -1.66
CA PHE A 47 5.76 7.48 -2.62
C PHE A 47 6.85 8.56 -2.57
N TYR A 48 7.36 8.88 -1.38
CA TYR A 48 8.46 9.83 -1.23
C TYR A 48 9.71 9.39 -2.01
N ILE A 49 10.15 8.13 -1.85
CA ILE A 49 11.33 7.60 -2.55
C ILE A 49 11.09 7.58 -4.06
N LEU A 50 9.89 7.15 -4.50
CA LEU A 50 9.52 7.04 -5.91
C LEU A 50 9.55 8.41 -6.61
N VAL A 51 8.94 9.43 -5.99
CA VAL A 51 8.84 10.79 -6.56
C VAL A 51 10.19 11.50 -6.50
N LYS A 52 10.86 11.50 -5.34
CA LYS A 52 12.16 12.19 -5.15
C LYS A 52 13.22 11.71 -6.13
N ASN A 53 13.28 10.40 -6.36
CA ASN A 53 14.28 9.80 -7.26
C ASN A 53 13.80 9.72 -8.72
N LYS A 54 12.61 10.25 -9.05
CA LYS A 54 12.00 10.20 -10.40
C LYS A 54 11.96 8.78 -10.99
N MET A 55 11.81 7.77 -10.15
CA MET A 55 11.91 6.35 -10.53
C MET A 55 10.74 5.87 -11.40
N TYR A 56 9.68 6.67 -11.50
CA TYR A 56 8.52 6.44 -12.35
C TYR A 56 8.78 6.76 -13.83
N LYS A 57 9.73 7.66 -14.15
CA LYS A 57 9.98 8.08 -15.55
C LYS A 57 10.73 7.03 -16.37
N ASN A 58 11.68 6.35 -15.72
CA ASN A 58 12.61 5.45 -16.40
C ASN A 58 12.21 3.98 -16.28
N ASN A 59 11.14 3.67 -15.52
CA ASN A 59 10.70 2.30 -15.30
C ASN A 59 9.17 2.24 -15.16
N LEU A 60 8.50 1.79 -16.22
CA LEU A 60 7.04 1.57 -16.24
C LEU A 60 6.57 0.62 -15.14
N LEU A 61 7.41 -0.35 -14.74
CA LEU A 61 7.08 -1.26 -13.63
C LEU A 61 6.90 -0.49 -12.31
N ASN A 62 7.78 0.47 -12.02
CA ASN A 62 7.68 1.26 -10.79
C ASN A 62 6.41 2.12 -10.78
N LEU A 63 6.00 2.64 -11.95
CA LEU A 63 4.74 3.37 -12.08
C LEU A 63 3.53 2.44 -11.85
N PHE A 64 3.53 1.26 -12.47
CA PHE A 64 2.48 0.26 -12.28
C PHE A 64 2.35 -0.18 -10.82
N VAL A 65 3.47 -0.47 -10.15
CA VAL A 65 3.48 -0.86 -8.74
C VAL A 65 2.99 0.28 -7.85
N ALA A 66 3.32 1.53 -8.15
CA ALA A 66 2.82 2.68 -7.40
C ALA A 66 1.28 2.82 -7.50
N ILE A 67 0.72 2.57 -8.69
CA ILE A 67 -0.73 2.53 -8.89
C ILE A 67 -1.35 1.39 -8.08
N LEU A 68 -0.72 0.20 -8.04
CA LEU A 68 -1.18 -0.92 -7.22
C LEU A 68 -1.19 -0.60 -5.73
N VAL A 69 -0.13 0.03 -5.19
CA VAL A 69 -0.07 0.48 -3.79
C VAL A 69 -1.23 1.41 -3.48
N PHE A 70 -1.52 2.36 -4.37
CA PHE A 70 -2.65 3.27 -4.20
C PHE A 70 -4.00 2.53 -4.17
N PHE A 71 -4.23 1.59 -5.10
CA PHE A 71 -5.45 0.78 -5.10
C PHE A 71 -5.56 -0.14 -3.87
N GLN A 72 -4.45 -0.66 -3.35
CA GLN A 72 -4.44 -1.47 -2.13
C GLN A 72 -4.94 -0.66 -0.92
N ILE A 73 -4.50 0.59 -0.77
CA ILE A 73 -4.98 1.48 0.30
C ILE A 73 -6.48 1.75 0.13
N ILE A 74 -6.94 2.10 -1.09
CA ILE A 74 -8.37 2.30 -1.37
C ILE A 74 -9.17 1.05 -1.03
N ASN A 75 -8.66 -0.12 -1.36
CA ASN A 75 -9.30 -1.39 -1.09
C ASN A 75 -9.52 -1.58 0.42
N ILE A 76 -8.49 -1.33 1.22
CA ILE A 76 -8.62 -1.41 2.68
C ILE A 76 -9.64 -0.38 3.19
N ILE A 77 -9.63 0.85 2.70
CA ILE A 77 -10.61 1.89 3.07
C ILE A 77 -12.04 1.44 2.73
N TYR A 78 -12.26 0.98 1.51
CA TYR A 78 -13.57 0.52 1.03
C TYR A 78 -14.12 -0.61 1.90
N TYR A 79 -13.31 -1.62 2.18
CA TYR A 79 -13.66 -2.75 3.03
C TYR A 79 -13.69 -2.41 4.53
N THR A 80 -13.20 -1.25 4.95
CA THR A 80 -13.27 -0.80 6.35
C THR A 80 -14.54 0.02 6.60
N TYR A 81 -14.92 0.90 5.66
CA TYR A 81 -15.97 1.90 5.90
C TYR A 81 -17.20 1.79 5.00
N VAL A 82 -17.02 1.34 3.75
CA VAL A 82 -18.08 1.39 2.73
C VAL A 82 -18.85 0.08 2.67
N LEU A 83 -18.14 -1.05 2.75
CA LEU A 83 -18.74 -2.38 2.69
C LEU A 83 -19.40 -2.74 4.03
N LYS A 84 -20.35 -1.95 4.53
CA LYS A 84 -21.20 -2.39 5.64
C LYS A 84 -21.94 -3.64 5.16
N ILE A 85 -21.65 -4.78 5.81
CA ILE A 85 -22.44 -6.00 5.65
C ILE A 85 -23.89 -5.59 5.89
N GLN A 86 -24.72 -5.68 4.83
CA GLN A 86 -26.17 -5.72 4.97
C GLN A 86 -26.56 -7.08 5.56
#